data_AF-A0A6G1EFR9-F1
#
_entry.id   AF-A0A6G1EFR9-F1
#
_cell.length_a   1.000
_cell.length_b   1.000
_cell.length_c   1.000
_cell.angle_alpha   90.00
_cell.angle_beta   90.00
_cell.angle_gamma   90.00
#
_symmetry.space_group_name_H-M   'P 1'
#
loop_
_entity.id
_entity.type
_entity.pdbx_description
1 polymer ?
#
loop_
_entity_poly.entity_id
_entity_poly.type
_entity_poly.pdbx_seq_one_letter_code
_entity_poly.pdbx_strand_id
1 'polypeptide(L)'
;MAAAFAEALARVAIHPWKGVAAALFPSDGGDAPGAWEAAVARMNFLNLCPLLHLAAVAINEIILEATMNDKLIQIVDLGGVHHGQWVDLLHAFATRREVRPCLRLTVVHEHKQFLSQASLILVSESDRLGVPFDLHIVESSIEALKLDALGVRSDHAVVIVSTLQLHRLVGSTGINTAAAGGSGIDSSLPVAMSTKVDKLLRGFQLLSPKLVIVTEHETHHFGPTFMERFVSALGYYEQLFSSVEEASLACCQPAERKMVERYFLKEEIKDIIACEDGPRWARHERLGRWIVRMGAAGFMFSPTSSIAAAGRVRSVAVRLPGGEKRYGVTEGGGWLILSRMDKPMFFVSVWRRK
;
A
#
# COMPACT_ATOMS: atom_id res chain seq x y z
N MET A 1 -3.99 -6.98 20.07
CA MET A 1 -5.00 -5.94 19.76
C MET A 1 -5.39 -5.08 20.96
N ALA A 2 -6.03 -5.63 22.01
CA ALA A 2 -6.59 -4.81 23.11
C ALA A 2 -5.58 -3.84 23.76
N ALA A 3 -4.34 -4.28 23.98
CA ALA A 3 -3.27 -3.43 24.49
C ALA A 3 -2.97 -2.20 23.60
N ALA A 4 -3.03 -2.35 22.27
CA ALA A 4 -2.78 -1.24 21.34
C ALA A 4 -3.90 -0.18 21.42
N PHE A 5 -5.16 -0.62 21.47
CA PHE A 5 -6.30 0.29 21.65
C PHE A 5 -6.31 0.93 23.03
N ALA A 6 -5.99 0.19 24.09
CA ALA A 6 -5.90 0.72 25.45
C ALA A 6 -4.85 1.82 25.56
N GLU A 7 -3.66 1.63 24.99
CA GLU A 7 -2.63 2.68 24.94
C GLU A 7 -3.09 3.90 24.13
N ALA A 8 -3.68 3.69 22.96
CA ALA A 8 -4.17 4.80 22.13
C ALA A 8 -5.27 5.60 22.82
N LEU A 9 -6.21 4.93 23.50
CA LEU A 9 -7.24 5.57 24.32
C LEU A 9 -6.66 6.32 25.52
N ALA A 10 -5.65 5.75 26.18
CA ALA A 10 -4.96 6.42 27.29
C ALA A 10 -4.32 7.73 26.81
N ARG A 11 -3.67 7.73 25.63
CA ARG A 11 -3.10 8.93 25.02
C ARG A 11 -4.16 10.00 24.76
N VAL A 12 -5.33 9.62 24.23
CA VAL A 12 -6.46 10.54 24.02
C VAL A 12 -6.97 11.11 25.34
N ALA A 13 -7.18 10.25 26.34
CA ALA A 13 -7.73 10.65 27.63
C ALA A 13 -6.83 11.66 28.37
N ILE A 14 -5.50 11.50 28.27
CA ILE A 14 -4.56 12.40 28.94
C ILE A 14 -4.10 13.59 28.09
N HIS A 15 -4.46 13.64 26.81
CA HIS A 15 -4.07 14.68 25.87
C HIS A 15 -4.33 16.12 26.39
N PRO A 16 -5.44 16.41 27.10
CA PRO A 16 -5.67 17.75 27.66
C PRO A 16 -4.57 18.21 28.64
N TRP A 17 -3.90 17.29 29.33
CA TRP A 17 -2.80 17.59 30.26
C TRP A 17 -1.45 17.41 29.58
N LYS A 18 -1.08 18.36 28.71
CA LYS A 18 0.14 18.27 27.87
C LYS A 18 1.42 17.90 28.63
N GLY A 19 1.61 18.40 29.84
CA GLY A 19 2.78 18.04 30.67
C GLY A 19 2.78 16.57 31.13
N VAL A 20 1.62 16.05 31.53
CA VAL A 20 1.44 14.63 31.89
C VAL A 20 1.55 13.75 30.66
N ALA A 21 0.92 14.16 29.55
CA ALA A 21 1.00 13.46 28.27
C ALA A 21 2.45 13.36 27.76
N ALA A 22 3.22 14.45 27.83
CA ALA A 22 4.62 14.45 27.44
C ALA A 22 5.50 13.61 28.37
N ALA A 23 5.19 13.55 29.68
CA ALA A 23 5.94 12.75 30.64
C ALA A 23 5.65 11.23 30.50
N LEU A 24 4.39 10.85 30.26
CA LEU A 24 3.98 9.44 30.13
C LEU A 24 4.19 8.88 28.72
N PHE A 25 4.07 9.72 27.71
CA PHE A 25 4.25 9.37 26.30
C PHE A 25 5.20 10.34 25.60
N PRO A 26 6.49 10.32 25.97
CA PRO A 26 7.48 11.22 25.37
C PRO A 26 7.53 11.03 23.85
N SER A 27 7.57 12.15 23.13
CA SER A 27 7.68 12.17 21.66
C SER A 27 9.04 11.64 21.17
N ASP A 28 10.06 11.64 22.03
CA ASP A 28 11.47 11.37 21.70
C ASP A 28 11.93 9.93 21.99
N GLY A 29 11.10 8.93 21.69
CA GLY A 29 11.63 7.61 21.33
C GLY A 29 11.94 6.59 22.43
N GLY A 30 11.28 6.62 23.59
CA GLY A 30 11.40 5.52 24.55
C GLY A 30 10.80 4.19 24.05
N ASP A 31 9.68 4.26 23.32
CA ASP A 31 8.88 3.10 22.87
C ASP A 31 8.51 3.12 21.37
N ALA A 32 8.86 4.18 20.64
CA ALA A 32 8.61 4.26 19.20
C ALA A 32 9.62 3.37 18.46
N PRO A 33 9.20 2.57 17.45
CA PRO A 33 10.14 1.78 16.68
C PRO A 33 11.19 2.68 16.03
N GLY A 34 12.44 2.22 16.00
CA GLY A 34 13.42 2.81 15.09
C GLY A 34 12.93 2.69 13.64
N ALA A 35 13.33 3.61 12.76
CA ALA A 35 12.91 3.61 11.35
C ALA A 35 13.12 2.24 10.68
N TRP A 36 14.23 1.57 11.01
CA TRP A 36 14.51 0.21 10.56
C TRP A 36 13.51 -0.84 11.06
N GLU A 37 13.13 -0.82 12.34
CA GLU A 37 12.17 -1.76 12.91
C GLU A 37 10.78 -1.59 12.29
N ALA A 38 10.36 -0.34 12.08
CA ALA A 38 9.12 -0.02 11.39
C ALA A 38 9.13 -0.55 9.94
N ALA A 39 10.23 -0.38 9.22
CA ALA A 39 10.36 -0.90 7.86
C ALA A 39 10.37 -2.43 7.80
N VAL A 40 11.06 -3.11 8.72
CA VAL A 40 11.04 -4.58 8.85
C VAL A 40 9.63 -5.08 9.19
N ALA A 41 8.93 -4.40 10.11
CA ALA A 41 7.56 -4.77 10.48
C ALA A 41 6.59 -4.58 9.31
N ARG A 42 6.73 -3.51 8.52
CA ARG A 42 5.95 -3.30 7.29
C ARG A 42 6.21 -4.40 6.25
N MET A 43 7.48 -4.74 6.03
CA MET A 43 7.87 -5.87 5.16
C MET A 43 7.21 -7.18 5.62
N ASN A 44 7.34 -7.52 6.90
CA ASN A 44 6.73 -8.72 7.46
C ASN A 44 5.20 -8.70 7.35
N PHE A 45 4.56 -7.53 7.44
CA PHE A 45 3.12 -7.43 7.25
C PHE A 45 2.71 -7.74 5.80
N LEU A 46 3.43 -7.22 4.81
CA LEU A 46 3.18 -7.55 3.41
C LEU A 46 3.32 -9.06 3.14
N ASN A 47 4.31 -9.71 3.76
CA ASN A 47 4.59 -11.14 3.59
C ASN A 47 3.60 -12.04 4.35
N LEU A 48 3.22 -11.65 5.58
CA LEU A 48 2.36 -12.46 6.45
C LEU A 48 0.87 -12.28 6.18
N CYS A 49 0.44 -11.14 5.63
CA CYS A 49 -0.98 -10.86 5.41
C CYS A 49 -1.50 -11.62 4.17
N PRO A 50 -2.37 -12.64 4.33
CA PRO A 50 -2.82 -13.45 3.20
C PRO A 50 -3.63 -12.65 2.18
N LEU A 51 -4.35 -11.61 2.61
CA LEU A 51 -5.07 -10.70 1.70
C LEU A 51 -4.11 -9.91 0.80
N LEU A 52 -2.94 -9.52 1.29
CA LEU A 52 -1.95 -8.81 0.46
C LEU A 52 -1.23 -9.77 -0.49
N HIS A 53 -1.05 -11.03 -0.11
CA HIS A 53 -0.65 -12.07 -1.04
C HIS A 53 -1.69 -12.25 -2.17
N LEU A 54 -2.98 -12.31 -1.83
CA LEU A 54 -4.06 -12.35 -2.83
C LEU A 54 -4.09 -11.09 -3.72
N ALA A 55 -3.81 -9.91 -3.14
CA ALA A 55 -3.67 -8.68 -3.93
C ALA A 55 -2.52 -8.78 -4.93
N ALA A 56 -1.35 -9.30 -4.51
CA ALA A 56 -0.21 -9.51 -5.38
C ALA A 56 -0.52 -10.48 -6.53
N VAL A 57 -1.27 -11.56 -6.26
CA VAL A 57 -1.78 -12.49 -7.29
C VAL A 57 -2.66 -11.76 -8.30
N ALA A 58 -3.59 -10.92 -7.84
CA ALA A 58 -4.45 -10.14 -8.72
C ALA A 58 -3.64 -9.15 -9.57
N ILE A 59 -2.73 -8.40 -8.95
CA ILE A 59 -1.88 -7.43 -9.63
C ILE A 59 -1.07 -8.11 -10.74
N ASN A 60 -0.45 -9.26 -10.45
CA ASN A 60 0.33 -9.98 -11.44
C ASN A 60 -0.54 -10.48 -12.61
N GLU A 61 -1.75 -10.98 -12.34
CA GLU A 61 -2.67 -11.38 -13.41
C GLU A 61 -3.06 -10.19 -14.29
N ILE A 62 -3.37 -9.04 -13.68
CA ILE A 62 -3.69 -7.78 -14.39
C ILE A 62 -2.52 -7.34 -15.27
N ILE A 63 -1.28 -7.41 -14.75
CA ILE A 63 -0.07 -7.06 -15.51
C ILE A 63 0.10 -8.01 -16.70
N LEU A 64 -0.03 -9.32 -16.49
CA LEU A 64 0.13 -10.33 -17.53
C LEU A 64 -0.87 -10.12 -18.68
N GLU A 65 -2.14 -9.87 -18.35
CA GLU A 65 -3.19 -9.59 -19.34
C GLU A 65 -2.90 -8.28 -20.09
N ALA A 66 -2.68 -7.19 -19.36
CA ALA A 66 -2.50 -5.89 -19.97
C ALA A 66 -1.24 -5.78 -20.83
N THR A 67 -0.22 -6.59 -20.53
CA THR A 67 1.06 -6.60 -21.23
C THR A 67 1.24 -7.78 -22.19
N MET A 68 0.16 -8.49 -22.54
CA MET A 68 0.18 -9.72 -23.33
C MET A 68 0.83 -9.59 -24.73
N ASN A 69 0.97 -8.38 -25.26
CA ASN A 69 1.61 -8.10 -26.55
C ASN A 69 2.87 -7.22 -26.45
N ASP A 70 3.23 -6.76 -25.26
CA ASP A 70 4.39 -5.87 -25.09
C ASP A 70 5.69 -6.68 -24.96
N LYS A 71 6.73 -6.23 -25.66
CA LYS A 71 8.09 -6.81 -25.61
C LYS A 71 8.96 -6.15 -24.55
N LEU A 72 8.79 -4.84 -24.33
CA LEU A 72 9.55 -4.05 -23.38
C LEU A 72 8.57 -3.56 -22.32
N ILE A 73 8.70 -4.07 -21.09
CA ILE A 73 7.78 -3.77 -20.00
C ILE A 73 8.59 -3.10 -18.89
N GLN A 74 8.13 -1.94 -18.40
CA GLN A 74 8.68 -1.32 -17.22
C GLN A 74 7.64 -1.32 -16.10
N ILE A 75 7.95 -1.97 -14.99
CA ILE A 75 7.11 -1.91 -13.79
C ILE A 75 7.75 -0.95 -12.81
N VAL A 76 6.99 0.01 -12.31
CA VAL A 76 7.40 0.94 -11.26
C VAL A 76 6.67 0.57 -9.99
N ASP A 77 7.37 -0.09 -9.07
CA ASP A 77 6.87 -0.49 -7.75
C ASP A 77 7.18 0.58 -6.70
N LEU A 78 6.14 1.26 -6.25
CA LEU A 78 6.22 2.24 -5.16
C LEU A 78 6.12 1.58 -3.77
N GLY A 79 5.64 0.33 -3.72
CA GLY A 79 5.47 -0.48 -2.52
C GLY A 79 6.76 -1.13 -2.05
N GLY A 80 7.68 -1.42 -2.98
CA GLY A 80 9.13 -1.52 -2.82
C GLY A 80 9.70 -2.77 -2.15
N VAL A 81 8.85 -3.67 -1.65
CA VAL A 81 9.21 -4.50 -0.50
C VAL A 81 8.85 -5.98 -0.69
N HIS A 82 7.83 -6.31 -1.49
CA HIS A 82 7.37 -7.69 -1.62
C HIS A 82 8.04 -8.42 -2.81
N HIS A 83 9.34 -8.77 -2.66
CA HIS A 83 10.10 -9.44 -3.73
C HIS A 83 9.45 -10.75 -4.22
N GLY A 84 8.72 -11.48 -3.37
CA GLY A 84 7.97 -12.67 -3.76
C GLY A 84 6.96 -12.43 -4.89
N GLN A 85 6.31 -11.25 -4.91
CA GLN A 85 5.39 -10.89 -5.99
C GLN A 85 6.10 -10.84 -7.34
N TRP A 86 7.30 -10.23 -7.36
CA TRP A 86 8.06 -10.06 -8.59
C TRP A 86 8.72 -11.35 -9.04
N VAL A 87 9.11 -12.24 -8.11
CA VAL A 87 9.52 -13.62 -8.42
C VAL A 87 8.38 -14.40 -9.10
N ASP A 88 7.18 -14.36 -8.54
CA ASP A 88 6.01 -15.04 -9.15
C ASP A 88 5.70 -14.50 -10.55
N LEU A 89 5.87 -13.19 -10.75
CA LEU A 89 5.68 -12.57 -12.06
C LEU A 89 6.76 -12.99 -13.07
N LEU A 90 8.03 -13.09 -12.64
CA LEU A 90 9.11 -13.62 -13.47
C LEU A 90 8.83 -15.05 -13.92
N HIS A 91 8.34 -15.91 -13.00
CA HIS A 91 7.92 -17.28 -13.33
C HIS A 91 6.80 -17.27 -14.37
N ALA A 92 5.79 -16.42 -14.19
CA ALA A 92 4.70 -16.30 -15.15
C ALA A 92 5.20 -15.85 -16.53
N PHE A 93 6.08 -14.85 -16.61
CA PHE A 93 6.68 -14.42 -17.87
C PHE A 93 7.54 -15.49 -18.54
N ALA A 94 8.25 -16.32 -17.77
CA ALA A 94 9.05 -17.42 -18.31
C ALA A 94 8.20 -18.48 -19.04
N THR A 95 6.95 -18.67 -18.61
CA THR A 95 6.01 -19.63 -19.22
C THR A 95 5.26 -19.09 -20.45
N ARG A 96 5.43 -17.79 -20.78
CA ARG A 96 4.72 -17.13 -21.87
C ARG A 96 5.23 -17.63 -23.23
N ARG A 97 4.33 -18.25 -24.01
CA ARG A 97 4.68 -19.04 -25.21
C ARG A 97 5.04 -18.23 -26.44
N GLU A 98 4.50 -17.03 -26.61
CA GLU A 98 4.60 -16.27 -27.88
C GLU A 98 5.71 -15.22 -27.89
N VAL A 99 5.84 -14.45 -26.80
CA VAL A 99 6.79 -13.34 -26.68
C VAL A 99 7.39 -13.38 -25.29
N ARG A 100 8.71 -13.59 -25.21
CA ARG A 100 9.46 -13.42 -23.97
C ARG A 100 9.72 -11.92 -23.78
N PRO A 101 9.14 -11.28 -22.75
CA PRO A 101 9.34 -9.86 -22.54
C PRO A 101 10.71 -9.59 -21.92
N CYS A 102 11.24 -8.39 -22.19
CA CYS A 102 12.27 -7.77 -21.38
C CYS A 102 11.59 -6.97 -20.27
N LEU A 103 11.93 -7.29 -19.03
CA LEU A 103 11.35 -6.66 -17.85
C LEU A 103 12.36 -5.70 -17.21
N ARG A 104 12.00 -4.42 -17.16
CA ARG A 104 12.63 -3.44 -16.29
C ARG A 104 11.79 -3.27 -15.04
N LEU A 105 12.33 -3.55 -13.86
CA LEU A 105 11.66 -3.28 -12.59
C LEU A 105 12.32 -2.08 -11.92
N THR A 106 11.53 -1.06 -11.61
CA THR A 106 11.93 0.08 -10.79
C THR A 106 11.37 -0.08 -9.40
N VAL A 107 12.22 -0.16 -8.37
CA VAL A 107 11.79 -0.38 -6.98
C VAL A 107 12.12 0.85 -6.15
N VAL A 108 11.09 1.46 -5.55
CA VAL A 108 11.24 2.61 -4.65
C VAL A 108 11.21 2.13 -3.21
N HIS A 109 12.26 2.39 -2.43
CA HIS A 109 12.28 2.07 -1.00
C HIS A 109 13.20 2.98 -0.19
N GLU A 110 12.88 3.20 1.08
CA GLU A 110 13.63 4.13 1.95
C GLU A 110 14.98 3.56 2.45
N HIS A 111 15.13 2.24 2.44
CA HIS A 111 16.29 1.55 3.01
C HIS A 111 17.02 0.69 1.98
N LYS A 112 18.32 0.96 1.76
CA LYS A 112 19.19 0.21 0.84
C LYS A 112 19.28 -1.28 1.13
N GLN A 113 19.22 -1.69 2.39
CA GLN A 113 19.42 -3.10 2.77
C GLN A 113 18.35 -4.00 2.11
N PHE A 114 17.09 -3.58 2.10
CA PHE A 114 16.02 -4.33 1.42
C PHE A 114 16.20 -4.33 -0.08
N LEU A 115 16.65 -3.19 -0.65
CA LEU A 115 16.92 -3.07 -2.09
C LEU A 115 18.04 -4.03 -2.53
N SER A 116 19.12 -4.13 -1.74
CA SER A 116 20.21 -5.08 -2.01
C SER A 116 19.75 -6.54 -1.93
N GLN A 117 18.94 -6.89 -0.92
CA GLN A 117 18.40 -8.25 -0.80
C GLN A 117 17.46 -8.60 -1.97
N ALA A 118 16.53 -7.70 -2.30
CA ALA A 118 15.64 -7.87 -3.44
C ALA A 118 16.42 -8.00 -4.75
N SER A 119 17.49 -7.21 -4.93
CA SER A 119 18.36 -7.29 -6.10
C SER A 119 19.01 -8.66 -6.26
N LEU A 120 19.59 -9.21 -5.19
CA LEU A 120 20.24 -10.52 -5.25
C LEU A 120 19.25 -11.62 -5.65
N ILE A 121 18.07 -11.62 -5.03
CA ILE A 121 17.03 -12.62 -5.28
C ILE A 121 16.50 -12.49 -6.72
N LEU A 122 16.09 -11.28 -7.13
CA LEU A 122 15.41 -11.08 -8.41
C LEU A 122 16.35 -11.30 -9.60
N VAL A 123 17.61 -10.86 -9.52
CA VAL A 123 18.60 -11.08 -10.58
C VAL A 123 18.94 -12.57 -10.70
N SER A 124 19.21 -13.24 -9.57
CA SER A 124 19.47 -14.68 -9.57
C SER A 124 18.31 -15.46 -10.17
N GLU A 125 17.07 -15.05 -9.86
CA GLU A 125 15.87 -15.71 -10.33
C GLU A 125 15.62 -15.45 -11.82
N SER A 126 15.82 -14.22 -12.30
CA SER A 126 15.69 -13.88 -13.71
C SER A 126 16.69 -14.64 -14.57
N ASP A 127 17.94 -14.78 -14.11
CA ASP A 127 18.99 -15.53 -14.79
C ASP A 127 18.62 -17.01 -14.90
N ARG A 128 18.12 -17.61 -13.81
CA ARG A 128 17.68 -19.01 -13.78
C ARG A 128 16.55 -19.29 -14.77
N LEU A 129 15.65 -18.32 -14.98
CA LEU A 129 14.51 -18.43 -15.89
C LEU A 129 14.85 -17.98 -17.32
N GLY A 130 15.99 -17.32 -17.51
CA GLY A 130 16.41 -16.68 -18.75
C GLY A 130 15.49 -15.53 -19.18
N VAL A 131 14.83 -14.84 -18.24
CA VAL A 131 14.00 -13.66 -18.53
C VAL A 131 14.90 -12.43 -18.57
N PRO A 132 15.03 -11.70 -19.70
CA PRO A 132 15.83 -10.48 -19.74
C PRO A 132 15.30 -9.47 -18.71
N PHE A 133 16.17 -9.08 -17.78
CA PHE A 133 15.78 -8.33 -16.60
C PHE A 133 16.74 -7.17 -16.32
N ASP A 134 16.18 -6.00 -16.02
CA ASP A 134 16.88 -4.79 -15.62
C ASP A 134 16.27 -4.26 -14.32
N LEU A 135 17.09 -4.08 -13.27
CA LEU A 135 16.62 -3.58 -11.98
C LEU A 135 17.13 -2.16 -11.75
N HIS A 136 16.20 -1.22 -11.62
CA HIS A 136 16.47 0.18 -11.29
C HIS A 136 16.04 0.48 -9.86
N ILE A 137 16.99 0.78 -8.98
CA ILE A 137 16.74 1.02 -7.55
C ILE A 137 16.63 2.52 -7.29
N VAL A 138 15.59 2.93 -6.57
CA VAL A 138 15.36 4.32 -6.15
C VAL A 138 15.26 4.36 -4.62
N GLU A 139 16.31 4.88 -3.98
CA GLU A 139 16.30 5.10 -2.54
C GLU A 139 15.53 6.38 -2.20
N SER A 140 14.25 6.23 -1.86
CA SER A 140 13.38 7.37 -1.55
C SER A 140 12.14 6.94 -0.77
N SER A 141 11.58 7.85 0.03
CA SER A 141 10.24 7.71 0.59
C SER A 141 9.19 8.20 -0.40
N ILE A 142 7.95 7.75 -0.25
CA ILE A 142 6.87 8.22 -1.12
C ILE A 142 6.60 9.73 -0.96
N GLU A 143 6.89 10.29 0.22
CA GLU A 143 6.76 11.73 0.53
C GLU A 143 7.82 12.60 -0.14
N ALA A 144 9.00 12.03 -0.41
CA ALA A 144 10.17 12.71 -0.99
C ALA A 144 10.46 12.29 -2.44
N LEU A 145 9.66 11.37 -2.99
CA LEU A 145 9.85 10.81 -4.33
C LEU A 145 9.79 11.88 -5.40
N LYS A 146 10.84 11.93 -6.22
CA LYS A 146 10.86 12.70 -7.47
C LYS A 146 10.62 11.77 -8.65
N LEU A 147 9.77 12.20 -9.58
CA LEU A 147 9.31 11.33 -10.68
C LEU A 147 10.36 11.07 -11.75
N ASP A 148 11.32 11.98 -11.91
CA ASP A 148 12.50 11.81 -12.76
C ASP A 148 13.39 10.65 -12.29
N ALA A 149 13.50 10.44 -10.97
CA ALA A 149 14.25 9.35 -10.38
C ALA A 149 13.70 7.96 -10.76
N LEU A 150 12.43 7.85 -11.17
CA LEU A 150 11.81 6.59 -11.58
C LEU A 150 12.40 6.04 -12.88
N GLY A 151 13.15 6.84 -13.65
CA GLY A 151 13.81 6.38 -14.87
C GLY A 151 12.82 5.76 -15.87
N VAL A 152 11.64 6.38 -16.00
CA VAL A 152 10.60 5.92 -16.94
C VAL A 152 11.10 6.06 -18.36
N ARG A 153 10.99 4.97 -19.12
CA ARG A 153 11.42 4.92 -20.51
C ARG A 153 10.23 4.97 -21.46
N SER A 154 10.32 5.82 -22.49
CA SER A 154 9.24 6.03 -23.47
C SER A 154 9.05 4.85 -24.44
N ASP A 155 10.04 3.98 -24.57
CA ASP A 155 10.01 2.76 -25.40
C ASP A 155 9.37 1.55 -24.68
N HIS A 156 9.06 1.67 -23.39
CA HIS A 156 8.48 0.59 -22.59
C HIS A 156 6.97 0.78 -22.38
N ALA A 157 6.26 -0.34 -22.25
CA ALA A 157 4.93 -0.35 -21.65
C ALA A 157 5.07 -0.17 -20.14
N VAL A 158 4.78 1.03 -19.65
CA VAL A 158 4.99 1.40 -18.25
C VAL A 158 3.76 1.05 -17.40
N VAL A 159 3.95 0.26 -16.35
CA VAL A 159 2.93 -0.05 -15.34
C VAL A 159 3.39 0.47 -13.99
N ILE A 160 2.63 1.37 -13.39
CA ILE A 160 2.90 1.88 -12.04
C ILE A 160 2.09 1.06 -11.04
N VAL A 161 2.73 0.50 -10.03
CA VAL A 161 2.11 -0.29 -8.97
C VAL A 161 2.36 0.38 -7.64
N SER A 162 1.28 0.65 -6.90
CA SER A 162 1.34 1.25 -5.57
C SER A 162 0.57 0.41 -4.57
N THR A 163 1.29 -0.20 -3.63
CA THR A 163 0.72 -1.04 -2.57
C THR A 163 0.89 -0.39 -1.20
N LEU A 164 -0.21 0.12 -0.65
CA LEU A 164 -0.33 0.75 0.67
C LEU A 164 0.59 1.97 0.86
N GLN A 165 0.73 2.83 -0.15
CA GLN A 165 1.65 3.98 -0.09
C GLN A 165 0.95 5.33 -0.26
N LEU A 166 -0.10 5.41 -1.07
CA LEU A 166 -0.69 6.69 -1.45
C LEU A 166 -1.50 7.30 -0.29
N HIS A 167 -2.06 6.48 0.60
CA HIS A 167 -2.76 6.97 1.79
C HIS A 167 -1.87 7.86 2.67
N ARG A 168 -0.55 7.62 2.71
CA ARG A 168 0.42 8.44 3.46
C ARG A 168 0.47 9.90 2.97
N LEU A 169 0.10 10.12 1.71
CA LEU A 169 0.11 11.44 1.07
C LEU A 169 -1.25 12.15 1.13
N VAL A 170 -2.30 11.48 1.58
CA VAL A 170 -3.65 12.05 1.66
C VAL A 170 -3.66 13.19 2.67
N GLY A 171 -4.23 14.34 2.30
CA GLY A 171 -4.33 15.51 3.18
C GLY A 171 -2.99 16.12 3.62
N SER A 172 -1.85 15.69 3.06
CA SER A 172 -0.60 16.42 3.19
C SER A 172 -0.70 17.62 2.25
N THR A 173 -1.03 18.79 2.78
CA THR A 173 -0.96 20.04 2.00
C THR A 173 0.50 20.31 1.72
N GLY A 174 0.85 20.62 0.46
CA GLY A 174 2.23 20.91 0.04
C GLY A 174 2.74 22.26 0.55
N ILE A 175 2.62 22.53 1.85
CA ILE A 175 3.11 23.73 2.50
C ILE A 175 4.51 23.41 3.01
N ASN A 176 5.52 23.97 2.34
CA ASN A 176 6.81 24.21 2.95
C ASN A 176 6.55 25.04 4.21
N THR A 177 7.04 24.58 5.35
CA THR A 177 6.99 25.30 6.62
C THR A 177 7.63 26.68 6.48
N ALA A 178 6.81 27.70 6.21
CA ALA A 178 7.05 29.09 6.54
C ALA A 178 5.72 29.86 6.41
N ALA A 179 5.27 30.43 7.54
CA ALA A 179 4.19 31.40 7.68
C ALA A 179 2.75 30.94 7.41
N ALA A 180 1.99 30.76 8.50
CA ALA A 180 0.73 31.50 8.71
C ALA A 180 0.18 31.16 10.11
N GLY A 181 0.51 31.99 11.10
CA GLY A 181 -0.42 32.25 12.19
C GLY A 181 -1.54 33.15 11.65
N GLY A 182 -2.80 32.80 11.91
CA GLY A 182 -3.95 33.57 11.47
C GLY A 182 -5.26 32.92 11.87
N SER A 183 -5.94 33.54 12.82
CA SER A 183 -7.23 33.19 13.40
C SER A 183 -8.39 33.34 12.39
N GLY A 184 -9.39 32.44 12.51
CA GLY A 184 -10.81 32.80 12.49
C GLY A 184 -11.56 32.90 11.15
N ILE A 185 -12.68 32.16 11.13
CA ILE A 185 -13.96 32.37 10.42
C ILE A 185 -14.20 31.61 9.10
N ASP A 186 -15.22 30.74 9.22
CA ASP A 186 -16.14 30.11 8.27
C ASP A 186 -16.07 30.51 6.78
N SER A 187 -15.83 29.52 5.91
CA SER A 187 -16.37 29.50 4.54
C SER A 187 -16.28 28.11 3.91
N SER A 188 -17.41 27.72 3.34
CA SER A 188 -17.67 26.60 2.42
C SER A 188 -16.52 26.28 1.45
N LEU A 189 -16.08 25.01 1.48
CA LEU A 189 -15.15 24.35 0.55
C LEU A 189 -13.81 25.10 0.31
N PRO A 190 -12.68 24.62 0.86
CA PRO A 190 -11.39 25.27 0.61
C PRO A 190 -11.06 25.18 -0.88
N VAL A 191 -10.70 26.33 -1.47
CA VAL A 191 -9.97 26.43 -2.74
C VAL A 191 -8.91 25.33 -2.78
N ALA A 192 -8.96 24.49 -3.82
CA ALA A 192 -8.23 23.23 -3.92
C ALA A 192 -6.71 23.40 -3.71
N MET A 193 -6.28 23.34 -2.45
CA MET A 193 -4.90 23.10 -2.09
C MET A 193 -4.57 21.69 -2.57
N SER A 194 -3.95 21.60 -3.76
CA SER A 194 -3.50 20.33 -4.34
C SER A 194 -2.66 19.60 -3.31
N THR A 195 -3.18 18.50 -2.79
CA THR A 195 -2.47 17.67 -1.81
C THR A 195 -1.26 17.01 -2.47
N LYS A 196 -0.32 16.49 -1.67
CA LYS A 196 0.84 15.75 -2.20
C LYS A 196 0.40 14.59 -3.10
N VAL A 197 -0.65 13.86 -2.71
CA VAL A 197 -1.19 12.76 -3.54
C VAL A 197 -1.74 13.28 -4.86
N ASP A 198 -2.46 14.41 -4.90
CA ASP A 198 -2.99 14.95 -6.16
C ASP A 198 -1.87 15.36 -7.13
N LYS A 199 -0.79 15.96 -6.60
CA LYS A 199 0.40 16.31 -7.38
C LYS A 199 1.08 15.05 -7.94
N LEU A 200 1.24 14.02 -7.11
CA LEU A 200 1.84 12.75 -7.51
C LEU A 200 1.03 12.07 -8.62
N LEU A 201 -0.30 11.99 -8.47
CA LEU A 201 -1.18 11.38 -9.46
C LEU A 201 -1.16 12.15 -10.80
N ARG A 202 -1.21 13.48 -10.79
CA ARG A 202 -1.01 14.28 -12.01
C ARG A 202 0.36 14.04 -12.62
N GLY A 203 1.38 13.87 -11.79
CA GLY A 203 2.71 13.50 -12.23
C GLY A 203 2.76 12.13 -12.90
N PHE A 204 2.06 11.13 -12.38
CA PHE A 204 1.91 9.83 -13.08
C PHE A 204 1.27 10.00 -14.45
N GLN A 205 0.29 10.90 -14.60
CA GLN A 205 -0.30 11.16 -15.91
C GLN A 205 0.73 11.65 -16.94
N LEU A 206 1.71 12.47 -16.51
CA LEU A 206 2.79 12.97 -17.37
C LEU A 206 3.76 11.87 -17.82
N LEU A 207 3.91 10.81 -17.03
CA LEU A 207 4.72 9.64 -17.39
C LEU A 207 4.07 8.76 -18.45
N SER A 208 2.82 9.07 -18.85
CA SER A 208 2.03 8.32 -19.84
C SER A 208 2.01 6.80 -19.59
N PRO A 209 1.72 6.33 -18.36
CA PRO A 209 1.73 4.91 -18.06
C PRO A 209 0.61 4.21 -18.82
N LYS A 210 0.89 2.96 -19.23
CA LYS A 210 -0.13 2.06 -19.76
C LYS A 210 -1.18 1.77 -18.71
N LEU A 211 -0.75 1.49 -17.47
CA LEU A 211 -1.62 1.26 -16.32
C LEU A 211 -1.05 1.87 -15.05
N VAL A 212 -1.94 2.28 -14.15
CA VAL A 212 -1.66 2.54 -12.74
C VAL A 212 -2.51 1.58 -11.91
N ILE A 213 -1.89 0.76 -11.07
CA ILE A 213 -2.55 -0.20 -10.20
C ILE A 213 -2.36 0.26 -8.76
N VAL A 214 -3.47 0.46 -8.05
CA VAL A 214 -3.47 0.97 -6.68
C VAL A 214 -4.12 -0.05 -5.75
N THR A 215 -3.37 -0.46 -4.74
CA THR A 215 -3.83 -1.30 -3.64
C THR A 215 -3.80 -0.52 -2.35
N GLU A 216 -4.95 -0.35 -1.71
CA GLU A 216 -5.09 0.41 -0.46
C GLU A 216 -6.11 -0.25 0.48
N HIS A 217 -6.14 0.21 1.73
CA HIS A 217 -7.10 -0.24 2.74
C HIS A 217 -8.53 0.16 2.36
N GLU A 218 -9.49 -0.78 2.42
CA GLU A 218 -10.92 -0.52 2.18
C GLU A 218 -11.62 -0.15 3.50
N THR A 219 -11.22 0.97 4.08
CA THR A 219 -11.74 1.48 5.37
C THR A 219 -11.69 2.99 5.44
N HIS A 220 -12.46 3.59 6.37
CA HIS A 220 -12.50 5.04 6.57
C HIS A 220 -11.88 5.40 7.93
N HIS A 221 -10.56 5.50 7.96
CA HIS A 221 -9.83 5.92 9.17
C HIS A 221 -9.51 7.42 9.17
N PHE A 222 -9.78 8.11 8.06
CA PHE A 222 -9.64 9.56 7.93
C PHE A 222 -10.97 10.31 8.18
N GLY A 223 -11.77 9.82 9.12
CA GLY A 223 -13.03 10.47 9.54
C GLY A 223 -12.80 11.70 10.42
N PRO A 224 -13.73 12.68 10.41
CA PRO A 224 -13.60 13.91 11.17
C PRO A 224 -13.69 13.67 12.69
N THR A 225 -14.49 12.71 13.14
CA THR A 225 -14.71 12.48 14.59
C THR A 225 -13.90 11.31 15.13
N PHE A 226 -13.50 11.40 16.41
CA PHE A 226 -12.86 10.29 17.12
C PHE A 226 -13.70 9.00 17.08
N MET A 227 -15.00 9.08 17.35
CA MET A 227 -15.87 7.90 17.44
C MET A 227 -15.98 7.16 16.11
N GLU A 228 -16.07 7.87 14.98
CA GLU A 228 -16.05 7.24 13.66
C GLU A 228 -14.74 6.49 13.42
N ARG A 229 -13.60 7.12 13.74
CA ARG A 229 -12.28 6.50 13.60
C ARG A 229 -12.15 5.27 14.49
N PHE A 230 -12.58 5.37 15.75
CA PHE A 230 -12.52 4.29 16.73
C PHE A 230 -13.34 3.07 16.30
N VAL A 231 -14.62 3.27 15.96
CA VAL A 231 -15.51 2.17 15.55
C VAL A 231 -15.04 1.53 14.26
N SER A 232 -14.60 2.34 13.28
CA SER A 232 -14.07 1.82 12.01
C SER A 232 -12.80 1.00 12.21
N ALA A 233 -11.88 1.50 13.05
CA ALA A 233 -10.60 0.84 13.31
C ALA A 233 -10.77 -0.46 14.11
N LEU A 234 -11.59 -0.48 15.16
CA LEU A 234 -11.68 -1.61 16.09
C LEU A 234 -11.96 -2.93 15.38
N GLY A 235 -13.07 -3.03 14.66
CA GLY A 235 -13.39 -4.27 13.96
C GLY A 235 -12.48 -4.51 12.75
N TYR A 236 -11.76 -3.50 12.24
CA TYR A 236 -10.88 -3.66 11.08
C TYR A 236 -9.56 -4.30 11.51
N TYR A 237 -8.96 -3.77 12.58
CA TYR A 237 -7.76 -4.35 13.16
C TYR A 237 -8.03 -5.68 13.83
N GLU A 238 -9.23 -5.94 14.36
CA GLU A 238 -9.60 -7.29 14.81
C GLU A 238 -9.37 -8.33 13.70
N GLN A 239 -9.81 -8.03 12.47
CA GLN A 239 -9.60 -8.90 11.32
C GLN A 239 -8.14 -8.99 10.90
N LEU A 240 -7.37 -7.89 10.96
CA LEU A 240 -5.94 -7.94 10.64
C LEU A 240 -5.14 -8.76 11.66
N PHE A 241 -5.33 -8.52 12.96
CA PHE A 241 -4.64 -9.27 14.02
C PHE A 241 -4.94 -10.76 13.92
N SER A 242 -6.21 -11.13 13.80
CA SER A 242 -6.61 -12.54 13.64
C SER A 242 -6.05 -13.14 12.34
N SER A 243 -6.00 -12.39 11.24
CA SER A 243 -5.44 -12.88 9.98
C SER A 243 -3.93 -13.13 10.05
N VAL A 244 -3.18 -12.22 10.67
CA VAL A 244 -1.73 -12.35 10.84
C VAL A 244 -1.40 -13.45 11.84
N GLU A 245 -2.19 -13.60 12.90
CA GLU A 245 -2.08 -14.69 13.87
C GLU A 245 -2.19 -16.06 13.20
N GLU A 246 -3.25 -16.28 12.41
CA GLU A 246 -3.47 -17.55 11.73
C GLU A 246 -2.39 -17.86 10.68
N ALA A 247 -1.97 -16.87 9.92
CA ALA A 247 -0.89 -17.03 8.94
C ALA A 247 0.44 -17.35 9.61
N SER A 248 0.76 -16.65 10.71
CA SER A 248 1.96 -16.90 11.51
C SER A 248 2.01 -18.30 12.09
N LEU A 249 0.86 -18.82 12.55
CA LEU A 249 0.74 -20.19 13.04
C LEU A 249 0.94 -21.22 11.92
N ALA A 250 0.39 -20.96 10.72
CA ALA A 250 0.53 -21.85 9.58
C ALA A 250 1.97 -21.90 9.02
N CYS A 251 2.69 -20.78 9.07
CA CYS A 251 4.05 -20.64 8.52
C CYS A 251 5.15 -20.73 9.58
N CYS A 252 4.82 -20.97 10.86
CA CYS A 252 5.77 -21.01 11.98
C CYS A 252 6.62 -19.74 12.13
N GLN A 253 6.01 -18.56 11.99
CA GLN A 253 6.68 -17.24 12.00
C GLN A 253 6.23 -16.35 13.18
N PRO A 254 6.42 -16.77 14.45
CA PRO A 254 5.93 -16.01 15.61
C PRO A 254 6.74 -14.74 15.89
N ALA A 255 8.00 -14.67 15.46
CA ALA A 255 8.84 -13.48 15.66
C ALA A 255 8.40 -12.34 14.73
N GLU A 256 8.18 -12.65 13.45
CA GLU A 256 7.69 -11.73 12.43
C GLU A 256 6.30 -11.21 12.80
N ARG A 257 5.41 -12.08 13.29
CA ARG A 257 4.11 -11.66 13.84
C ARG A 257 4.27 -10.64 14.96
N LYS A 258 5.13 -10.92 15.95
CA LYS A 258 5.35 -9.99 17.07
C LYS A 258 5.86 -8.63 16.58
N MET A 259 6.75 -8.61 15.58
CA MET A 259 7.22 -7.38 14.94
C MET A 259 6.07 -6.62 14.28
N VAL A 260 5.25 -7.31 13.48
CA VAL A 260 4.07 -6.73 12.80
C VAL A 260 3.09 -6.12 13.80
N GLU A 261 2.72 -6.88 14.82
CA GLU A 261 1.77 -6.43 15.84
C GLU A 261 2.30 -5.24 16.63
N ARG A 262 3.59 -5.26 17.01
CA ARG A 262 4.20 -4.24 17.88
C ARG A 262 4.57 -2.97 17.16
N TYR A 263 5.15 -3.06 15.97
CA TYR A 263 5.81 -1.94 15.30
C TYR A 263 5.10 -1.46 14.03
N PHE A 264 4.08 -2.19 13.57
CA PHE A 264 3.26 -1.76 12.43
C PHE A 264 1.81 -1.54 12.85
N LEU A 265 1.06 -2.59 13.20
CA LEU A 265 -0.37 -2.49 13.49
C LEU A 265 -0.68 -1.61 14.71
N LYS A 266 0.11 -1.74 15.78
CA LYS A 266 -0.02 -0.90 16.98
C LYS A 266 0.22 0.58 16.66
N GLU A 267 1.23 0.89 15.86
CA GLU A 267 1.57 2.28 15.52
C GLU A 267 0.54 2.91 14.58
N GLU A 268 -0.03 2.14 13.63
CA GLU A 268 -1.18 2.61 12.85
C GLU A 268 -2.40 2.90 13.74
N ILE A 269 -2.75 2.00 14.67
CA ILE A 269 -3.86 2.22 15.60
C ILE A 269 -3.63 3.50 16.41
N LYS A 270 -2.40 3.69 16.92
CA LYS A 270 -2.04 4.92 17.64
C LYS A 270 -2.20 6.16 16.77
N ASP A 271 -1.74 6.14 15.52
CA ASP A 271 -1.89 7.26 14.59
C ASP A 271 -3.36 7.59 14.29
N ILE A 272 -4.19 6.56 14.07
CA ILE A 272 -5.61 6.72 13.75
C ILE A 272 -6.40 7.30 14.92
N ILE A 273 -6.13 6.81 16.13
CA ILE A 273 -6.94 7.10 17.32
C ILE A 273 -6.43 8.31 18.09
N ALA A 274 -5.12 8.44 18.28
CA ALA A 274 -4.54 9.41 19.21
C ALA A 274 -3.97 10.68 18.56
N CYS A 275 -3.71 10.69 17.24
CA CYS A 275 -3.16 11.86 16.56
C CYS A 275 -4.27 12.76 15.98
N GLU A 276 -4.76 13.74 16.74
CA GLU A 276 -5.77 14.70 16.24
C GLU A 276 -5.13 15.89 15.47
N ASP A 277 -4.03 16.45 16.00
CA ASP A 277 -3.44 17.73 15.53
C ASP A 277 -2.04 17.60 14.89
N GLY A 278 -1.58 16.37 14.61
CA GLY A 278 -0.22 16.08 14.11
C GLY A 278 -0.15 15.61 12.65
N PRO A 279 1.07 15.37 12.10
CA PRO A 279 1.25 14.77 10.79
C PRO A 279 0.81 13.29 10.82
N ARG A 280 -0.51 13.06 10.75
CA ARG A 280 -1.08 11.72 10.57
C ARG A 280 -0.58 11.10 9.26
N TRP A 281 -0.32 9.80 9.26
CA TRP A 281 0.11 9.07 8.06
C TRP A 281 -0.86 7.95 7.68
N ALA A 282 -1.57 7.32 8.63
CA ALA A 282 -2.52 6.23 8.40
C ALA A 282 -3.91 6.73 7.95
N ARG A 283 -3.96 7.50 6.85
CA ARG A 283 -5.17 8.19 6.37
C ARG A 283 -5.94 7.36 5.35
N HIS A 284 -6.49 6.24 5.81
CA HIS A 284 -7.19 5.31 4.95
C HIS A 284 -8.54 5.87 4.48
N GLU A 285 -8.76 5.82 3.17
CA GLU A 285 -10.01 6.15 2.50
C GLU A 285 -10.47 4.94 1.66
N ARG A 286 -11.79 4.71 1.63
CA ARG A 286 -12.43 3.68 0.78
C ARG A 286 -12.24 3.95 -0.71
N LEU A 287 -12.37 2.91 -1.54
CA LEU A 287 -12.29 2.98 -3.00
C LEU A 287 -13.10 4.13 -3.60
N GLY A 288 -14.31 4.40 -3.09
CA GLY A 288 -15.15 5.51 -3.58
C GLY A 288 -14.45 6.88 -3.58
N ARG A 289 -13.60 7.16 -2.59
CA ARG A 289 -12.82 8.41 -2.51
C ARG A 289 -11.66 8.40 -3.50
N TRP A 290 -11.01 7.25 -3.67
CA TRP A 290 -9.97 7.06 -4.67
C TRP A 290 -10.50 7.22 -6.10
N ILE A 291 -11.73 6.80 -6.37
CA ILE A 291 -12.38 7.03 -7.68
C ILE A 291 -12.45 8.52 -8.01
N VAL A 292 -12.90 9.35 -7.06
CA VAL A 292 -12.97 10.80 -7.25
C VAL A 292 -11.58 11.38 -7.48
N ARG A 293 -10.59 10.96 -6.68
CA ARG A 293 -9.20 11.46 -6.74
C ARG A 293 -8.50 11.10 -8.06
N MET A 294 -8.58 9.83 -8.47
CA MET A 294 -8.04 9.34 -9.73
C MET A 294 -8.74 10.01 -10.92
N GLY A 295 -10.07 10.16 -10.85
CA GLY A 295 -10.88 10.84 -11.86
C GLY A 295 -10.46 12.31 -12.06
N ALA A 296 -10.19 13.03 -10.97
CA ALA A 296 -9.71 14.41 -10.98
C ALA A 296 -8.26 14.55 -11.49
N ALA A 297 -7.45 13.50 -11.36
CA ALA A 297 -6.10 13.42 -11.92
C ALA A 297 -6.06 12.93 -13.38
N GLY A 298 -7.23 12.77 -14.04
CA GLY A 298 -7.29 12.42 -15.46
C GLY A 298 -7.22 10.92 -15.75
N PHE A 299 -7.51 10.07 -14.77
CA PHE A 299 -7.60 8.62 -14.94
C PHE A 299 -9.04 8.13 -15.00
N MET A 300 -9.23 6.98 -15.64
CA MET A 300 -10.47 6.20 -15.62
C MET A 300 -10.13 4.73 -15.42
N PHE A 301 -11.12 3.94 -15.00
CA PHE A 301 -10.92 2.50 -14.86
C PHE A 301 -10.47 1.85 -16.18
N SER A 302 -9.50 0.96 -16.08
CA SER A 302 -9.06 0.15 -17.23
C SER A 302 -10.12 -0.90 -17.58
N PRO A 303 -10.35 -1.19 -18.88
CA PRO A 303 -11.19 -2.31 -19.29
C PRO A 303 -10.53 -3.68 -19.07
N THR A 304 -9.28 -3.74 -18.61
CA THR A 304 -8.59 -4.99 -18.25
C THR A 304 -9.46 -5.84 -17.32
N SER A 305 -9.52 -7.14 -17.58
CA SER A 305 -10.47 -8.05 -16.95
C SER A 305 -10.20 -8.23 -15.46
N SER A 306 -10.93 -7.49 -14.63
CA SER A 306 -11.03 -7.78 -13.19
C SER A 306 -11.56 -9.19 -12.94
N ILE A 307 -12.31 -9.77 -13.89
CA ILE A 307 -12.86 -11.12 -13.78
C ILE A 307 -11.76 -12.18 -13.78
N ALA A 308 -10.77 -12.08 -14.69
CA ALA A 308 -9.66 -13.04 -14.75
C ALA A 308 -8.83 -13.00 -13.47
N ALA A 309 -8.49 -11.78 -13.01
CA ALA A 309 -7.79 -11.57 -11.75
C ALA A 309 -8.58 -12.10 -10.54
N ALA A 310 -9.90 -11.85 -10.47
CA ALA A 310 -10.76 -12.39 -9.41
C ALA A 310 -10.80 -13.92 -9.43
N GLY A 311 -10.88 -14.54 -10.62
CA GLY A 311 -10.83 -16.00 -10.77
C GLY A 311 -9.52 -16.59 -10.25
N ARG A 312 -8.38 -15.95 -10.54
CA ARG A 312 -7.08 -16.35 -10.00
C ARG A 312 -7.01 -16.19 -8.49
N VAL A 313 -7.50 -15.07 -7.95
CA VAL A 313 -7.58 -14.84 -6.50
C VAL A 313 -8.38 -15.94 -5.82
N ARG A 314 -9.57 -16.30 -6.34
CA ARG A 314 -10.40 -17.40 -5.81
C ARG A 314 -9.64 -18.72 -5.79
N SER A 315 -8.96 -19.06 -6.90
CA SER A 315 -8.15 -20.28 -6.99
C SER A 315 -7.04 -20.36 -5.94
N VAL A 316 -6.36 -19.25 -5.66
CA VAL A 316 -5.32 -19.20 -4.62
C VAL A 316 -5.94 -19.22 -3.22
N ALA A 317 -7.04 -18.48 -3.02
CA ALA A 317 -7.73 -18.36 -1.74
C ALA A 317 -8.20 -19.72 -1.18
N VAL A 318 -8.66 -20.63 -2.04
CA VAL A 318 -9.05 -22.02 -1.66
C VAL A 318 -7.92 -22.77 -0.94
N ARG A 319 -6.66 -22.46 -1.26
CA ARG A 319 -5.48 -23.13 -0.70
C ARG A 319 -4.98 -22.51 0.61
N LEU A 320 -5.51 -21.33 0.98
CA LEU A 320 -5.13 -20.66 2.22
C LEU A 320 -5.88 -21.27 3.42
N PRO A 321 -5.34 -21.18 4.64
CA PRO A 321 -6.03 -21.61 5.85
C PRO A 321 -7.41 -20.93 5.98
N GLY A 322 -8.47 -21.74 6.03
CA GLY A 322 -9.87 -21.26 6.06
C GLY A 322 -10.54 -21.09 4.69
N GLY A 323 -9.77 -21.13 3.59
CA GLY A 323 -10.29 -21.16 2.22
C GLY A 323 -11.26 -20.03 1.88
N GLU A 324 -12.26 -20.35 1.05
CA GLU A 324 -13.32 -19.42 0.62
C GLU A 324 -14.25 -18.96 1.75
N LYS A 325 -14.30 -19.69 2.88
CA LYS A 325 -15.06 -19.23 4.05
C LYS A 325 -14.40 -18.04 4.72
N ARG A 326 -13.08 -17.91 4.57
CA ARG A 326 -12.29 -16.87 5.24
C ARG A 326 -11.89 -15.74 4.31
N TYR A 327 -11.65 -16.03 3.04
CA TYR A 327 -11.21 -15.02 2.06
C TYR A 327 -12.18 -14.94 0.90
N GLY A 328 -12.68 -13.73 0.64
CA GLY A 328 -13.56 -13.42 -0.46
C GLY A 328 -12.96 -12.38 -1.40
N VAL A 329 -13.42 -12.38 -2.64
CA VAL A 329 -13.12 -11.33 -3.62
C VAL A 329 -14.40 -10.95 -4.36
N THR A 330 -14.67 -9.65 -4.40
CA THR A 330 -15.72 -9.04 -5.22
C THR A 330 -15.08 -8.17 -6.29
N GLU A 331 -15.58 -8.27 -7.51
CA GLU A 331 -15.08 -7.58 -8.68
C GLU A 331 -16.08 -6.57 -9.22
N GLY A 332 -15.56 -5.48 -9.79
CA GLY A 332 -16.31 -4.54 -10.61
C GLY A 332 -15.49 -4.07 -11.79
N GLY A 333 -16.03 -3.13 -12.59
CA GLY A 333 -15.34 -2.60 -13.76
C GLY A 333 -14.04 -1.88 -13.40
N GLY A 334 -12.91 -2.59 -13.50
CA GLY A 334 -11.56 -2.09 -13.20
C GLY A 334 -11.15 -2.10 -11.73
N TRP A 335 -11.85 -2.81 -10.85
CA TRP A 335 -11.47 -2.93 -9.43
C TRP A 335 -11.85 -4.29 -8.82
N LEU A 336 -11.19 -4.61 -7.71
CA LEU A 336 -11.41 -5.77 -6.85
C LEU A 336 -11.45 -5.31 -5.39
N ILE A 337 -12.29 -5.92 -4.58
CA ILE A 337 -12.28 -5.77 -3.13
C ILE A 337 -12.03 -7.14 -2.51
N LEU A 338 -10.95 -7.23 -1.75
CA LEU A 338 -10.54 -8.41 -0.99
C LEU A 338 -11.15 -8.30 0.40
N SER A 339 -11.92 -9.32 0.77
CA SER A 339 -12.66 -9.39 2.02
C SER A 339 -12.16 -10.54 2.88
N ARG A 340 -12.18 -10.34 4.20
CA ARG A 340 -12.02 -11.42 5.17
C ARG A 340 -13.35 -11.68 5.82
N MET A 341 -13.87 -12.90 5.66
CA MET A 341 -15.28 -13.20 5.90
C MET A 341 -16.13 -12.16 5.13
N ASP A 342 -17.09 -11.53 5.79
CA ASP A 342 -17.94 -10.50 5.18
C ASP A 342 -17.35 -9.08 5.22
N LYS A 343 -16.14 -8.91 5.75
CA LYS A 343 -15.54 -7.58 5.94
C LYS A 343 -14.60 -7.20 4.78
N PRO A 344 -14.87 -6.12 4.03
CA PRO A 344 -13.92 -5.54 3.09
C PRO A 344 -12.64 -5.09 3.80
N MET A 345 -11.48 -5.51 3.29
CA MET A 345 -10.19 -5.23 3.92
C MET A 345 -9.30 -4.35 3.04
N PHE A 346 -9.15 -4.73 1.77
CA PHE A 346 -8.32 -4.03 0.80
C PHE A 346 -9.02 -3.96 -0.54
N PHE A 347 -8.72 -2.94 -1.34
CA PHE A 347 -9.10 -2.93 -2.74
C PHE A 347 -7.86 -2.97 -3.62
N VAL A 348 -8.02 -3.51 -4.83
CA VAL A 348 -7.07 -3.37 -5.94
C VAL A 348 -7.82 -2.67 -7.07
N SER A 349 -7.31 -1.56 -7.58
CA SER A 349 -7.96 -0.78 -8.62
C SER A 349 -7.00 -0.51 -9.78
N VAL A 350 -7.52 -0.58 -11.00
CA VAL A 350 -6.74 -0.54 -12.23
C VAL A 350 -7.17 0.65 -13.06
N TRP A 351 -6.22 1.52 -13.37
CA TRP A 351 -6.46 2.82 -13.97
C TRP A 351 -5.67 2.98 -15.26
N ARG A 352 -6.28 3.65 -16.23
CA ARG A 352 -5.61 4.13 -17.44
C ARG A 352 -5.88 5.61 -17.62
N ARG A 353 -5.04 6.28 -18.41
CA ARG A 353 -5.28 7.67 -18.80
C ARG A 353 -6.60 7.76 -19.59
N LYS A 354 -7.37 8.82 -19.31
CA LYS A 354 -8.57 9.18 -20.09
C LYS A 354 -8.23 9.47 -21.54
#